data_AF-A0A4Y2MRK5-F1
#
_entry.id   AF-A0A4Y2MRK5-F1
#
_cell.length_a   1.000
_cell.length_b   1.000
_cell.length_c   1.000
_cell.angle_alpha   90.00
_cell.angle_beta   90.00
_cell.angle_gamma   90.00
#
_symmetry.space_group_name_H-M   'P 1'
#
loop_
_entity.id
_entity.type
_entity.pdbx_description
1 polymer ?
#
loop_
_entity_poly.entity_id
_entity_poly.type
_entity_poly.pdbx_seq_one_letter_code
_entity_poly.pdbx_strand_id
1 'polypeptide(L)'
;MNFTKQKMKVKLAAELFSISVANAIEYCNVKLKLKEFENSEATVEFLRIFNNLFDLLNSKSVWQRGLKRAISKENDKTCFDFLHKAELYNHNLKESRNGPSILQS
;
A
#
# COMPACT_ATOMS: atom_id res chain seq x y z
N MET A 1 23.42 7.87 -12.27
CA MET A 1 23.20 7.40 -10.89
C MET A 1 23.29 5.88 -10.86
N ASN A 2 24.06 5.27 -9.94
CA ASN A 2 24.13 3.81 -9.79
C ASN A 2 23.05 3.36 -8.78
N PHE A 3 21.89 2.95 -9.29
CA PHE A 3 20.73 2.56 -8.49
C PHE A 3 20.90 1.20 -7.80
N THR A 4 21.82 0.35 -8.28
CA THR A 4 22.04 -1.00 -7.78
C THR A 4 22.46 -1.02 -6.31
N LYS A 5 23.17 0.02 -5.84
CA LYS A 5 23.57 0.18 -4.44
C LYS A 5 22.43 0.61 -3.51
N GLN A 6 21.27 1.00 -4.04
CA GLN A 6 20.15 1.56 -3.26
C GLN A 6 19.02 0.56 -3.02
N LYS A 7 19.05 -0.63 -3.63
CA LYS A 7 17.94 -1.61 -3.58
C LYS A 7 17.51 -2.06 -2.18
N MET A 8 18.41 -2.03 -1.19
CA MET A 8 18.13 -2.42 0.20
C MET A 8 17.64 -1.25 1.07
N LYS A 9 17.51 -0.03 0.53
CA LYS A 9 17.07 1.13 1.31
C LYS A 9 15.56 1.14 1.44
N VAL A 10 15.05 0.60 2.55
CA VAL A 10 13.62 0.59 2.90
C VAL A 10 13.01 1.99 2.84
N LYS A 11 13.76 3.04 3.17
CA LYS A 11 13.31 4.44 3.05
C LYS A 11 12.78 4.78 1.66
N LEU A 12 13.49 4.36 0.59
CA LEU A 12 13.07 4.63 -0.79
C LEU A 12 11.78 3.88 -1.14
N ALA A 13 11.65 2.64 -0.67
CA ALA A 13 10.42 1.87 -0.85
C ALA A 13 9.24 2.54 -0.11
N ALA A 14 9.43 2.95 1.14
CA ALA A 14 8.38 3.61 1.93
C ALA A 14 7.94 4.95 1.32
N GLU A 15 8.86 5.73 0.75
CA GLU A 15 8.54 6.98 0.04
C GLU A 15 7.71 6.70 -1.24
N LEU A 16 8.09 5.66 -1.99
CA LEU A 16 7.38 5.23 -3.20
C LEU A 16 5.97 4.70 -2.90
N PHE A 17 5.82 3.84 -1.90
CA PHE A 17 4.54 3.24 -1.51
C PHE A 17 3.71 4.14 -0.58
N SER A 18 3.95 5.44 -0.56
CA SER A 18 3.29 6.35 0.38
C SER A 18 1.88 6.76 -0.04
N ILE A 19 1.06 7.14 0.95
CA ILE A 19 -0.29 7.69 0.71
C ILE A 19 -0.28 8.94 -0.19
N SER A 20 0.77 9.77 -0.11
CA SER A 20 0.91 10.96 -0.95
C SER A 20 1.06 10.62 -2.43
N VAL A 21 1.79 9.54 -2.76
CA VAL A 21 1.93 9.06 -4.14
C VAL A 21 0.58 8.55 -4.65
N ALA A 22 -0.13 7.75 -3.85
CA ALA A 22 -1.47 7.27 -4.20
C ALA A 22 -2.43 8.44 -4.50
N ASN A 23 -2.44 9.46 -3.64
CA ASN A 23 -3.30 10.63 -3.82
C ASN A 23 -2.92 11.47 -5.05
N ALA A 24 -1.63 11.59 -5.36
CA ALA A 24 -1.17 12.30 -6.56
C ALA A 24 -1.62 11.58 -7.83
N ILE A 25 -1.48 10.26 -7.88
CA ILE A 25 -1.95 9.44 -9.02
C ILE A 25 -3.47 9.55 -9.17
N GLU A 26 -4.22 9.41 -8.08
CA GLU A 26 -5.69 9.56 -8.09
C GLU A 26 -6.11 10.96 -8.55
N TYR A 27 -5.40 12.01 -8.11
CA TYR A 27 -5.67 13.38 -8.53
C TYR A 27 -5.42 13.58 -10.03
N CYS A 28 -4.30 13.07 -10.56
CA CYS A 28 -3.99 13.12 -11.98
C CYS A 28 -5.05 12.41 -12.84
N ASN A 29 -5.54 11.25 -12.38
CA ASN A 29 -6.59 10.51 -13.06
C ASN A 29 -7.96 11.19 -12.94
N VAL A 30 -8.45 11.43 -11.73
CA VAL A 30 -9.84 11.83 -11.47
C VAL A 30 -10.08 13.32 -11.68
N LYS A 31 -9.14 14.17 -11.26
CA LYS A 31 -9.31 15.64 -11.29
C LYS A 31 -8.74 16.26 -12.55
N LEU A 32 -7.52 15.88 -12.92
CA LEU A 32 -6.87 16.41 -14.13
C LEU A 32 -7.24 15.65 -15.40
N LYS A 33 -7.75 14.41 -15.29
CA LYS A 33 -8.13 13.56 -16.43
C LYS A 33 -6.99 13.38 -17.44
N LEU A 34 -5.77 13.25 -16.93
CA LEU A 34 -4.59 13.02 -17.75
C LEU A 34 -4.64 11.60 -18.32
N LYS A 35 -4.50 11.47 -19.64
CA LYS A 35 -4.58 10.19 -20.35
C LYS A 35 -3.51 9.20 -19.88
N GLU A 36 -2.37 9.70 -19.46
CA GLU A 36 -1.23 8.94 -18.93
C GLU A 36 -1.56 8.22 -17.60
N PHE A 37 -2.60 8.68 -16.89
CA PHE A 37 -3.04 8.14 -15.62
C PHE A 37 -4.40 7.43 -15.71
N GLU A 38 -4.93 7.24 -16.92
CA GLU A 38 -6.16 6.48 -17.14
C GLU A 38 -6.00 5.04 -16.65
N ASN A 39 -7.04 4.47 -16.03
CA ASN A 39 -7.03 3.12 -15.47
C ASN A 39 -6.02 2.88 -14.33
N SER A 40 -5.59 3.95 -13.64
CA SER A 40 -4.63 3.87 -12.53
C SER A 40 -5.25 3.49 -11.17
N GLU A 41 -6.56 3.24 -11.10
CA GLU A 41 -7.29 2.96 -9.87
C GLU A 41 -6.74 1.75 -9.12
N ALA A 42 -6.41 0.68 -9.83
CA ALA A 42 -5.81 -0.52 -9.24
C ALA A 42 -4.44 -0.22 -8.60
N THR A 43 -3.64 0.65 -9.22
CA THR A 43 -2.34 1.10 -8.68
C THR A 43 -2.54 1.96 -7.43
N VAL A 44 -3.52 2.86 -7.44
CA VAL A 44 -3.87 3.68 -6.26
C VAL A 44 -4.30 2.79 -5.10
N GLU A 45 -5.15 1.79 -5.36
CA GLU A 45 -5.58 0.84 -4.34
C GLU A 45 -4.41 0.03 -3.78
N PHE A 46 -3.55 -0.50 -4.65
CA PHE A 46 -2.33 -1.20 -4.25
C PHE A 46 -1.47 -0.35 -3.31
N LEU A 47 -1.18 0.89 -3.70
CA LEU A 47 -0.38 1.82 -2.89
C LEU A 47 -1.01 2.08 -1.52
N ARG A 48 -2.33 2.27 -1.46
CA ARG A 48 -3.07 2.49 -0.21
C ARG A 48 -3.01 1.27 0.71
N ILE A 49 -3.18 0.06 0.17
CA ILE A 49 -3.09 -1.18 0.94
C ILE A 49 -1.69 -1.35 1.52
N PHE A 50 -0.64 -1.23 0.70
CA PHE A 50 0.73 -1.44 1.17
C PHE A 50 1.24 -0.34 2.10
N ASN A 51 0.85 0.93 1.89
CA ASN A 51 1.12 2.00 2.87
C ASN A 51 0.54 1.64 4.24
N ASN A 52 -0.75 1.28 4.25
CA ASN A 52 -1.50 1.01 5.47
C ASN A 52 -1.01 -0.26 6.18
N LEU A 53 -0.62 -1.27 5.41
CA LEU A 53 0.01 -2.49 5.94
C LEU A 53 1.36 -2.17 6.59
N PHE A 54 2.20 -1.37 5.93
CA PHE A 54 3.47 -0.92 6.49
C PHE A 54 3.27 -0.10 7.77
N ASP A 55 2.31 0.83 7.76
CA ASP A 55 1.97 1.67 8.91
C ASP A 55 1.51 0.85 10.13
N LEU A 56 0.66 -0.17 9.89
CA LEU A 56 0.16 -1.06 10.95
C LEU A 56 1.27 -1.95 11.53
N LEU A 57 2.03 -2.62 10.65
CA LEU A 57 3.07 -3.55 11.07
C LEU A 57 4.30 -2.85 11.66
N ASN A 58 4.44 -1.54 11.44
CA ASN A 58 5.50 -0.71 12.00
C ASN A 58 4.98 0.33 13.03
N SER A 59 3.82 0.07 13.63
CA SER A 59 3.27 0.91 14.70
C SER A 59 4.15 0.88 15.94
N LYS A 60 4.33 2.04 16.62
CA LYS A 60 5.27 2.16 17.76
C LYS A 60 4.68 2.78 19.01
N SER A 61 3.52 3.42 18.90
CA SER A 61 2.95 4.16 20.02
C SER A 61 1.42 4.17 20.00
N VAL A 62 0.83 4.11 21.19
CA VAL A 62 -0.61 4.26 21.41
C VAL A 62 -1.13 5.66 21.12
N TRP A 63 -0.24 6.67 21.02
CA TRP A 63 -0.60 8.07 20.74
C TRP A 63 -0.67 8.39 19.24
N GLN A 64 -0.22 7.49 18.38
CA GLN A 64 -0.39 7.64 16.93
C GLN A 64 -1.86 7.46 16.54
N ARG A 65 -2.21 7.85 15.31
CA ARG A 65 -3.58 7.84 14.80
C ARG A 65 -3.76 6.80 13.69
N GLY A 66 -4.99 6.34 13.52
CA GLY A 66 -5.34 5.37 12.48
C GLY A 66 -4.53 4.07 12.63
N LEU A 67 -4.15 3.49 11.49
CA LEU A 67 -3.40 2.23 11.47
C LEU A 67 -1.95 2.37 11.96
N LYS A 68 -1.41 3.59 12.09
CA LYS A 68 -0.10 3.82 12.74
C LYS A 68 -0.14 3.64 14.26
N ARG A 69 -1.34 3.66 14.86
CA ARG A 69 -1.52 3.49 16.30
C ARG A 69 -1.19 2.04 16.69
N ALA A 70 -0.42 1.86 17.75
CA ALA A 70 -0.18 0.54 18.32
C ALA A 70 -1.51 -0.18 18.61
N ILE A 71 -1.54 -1.49 18.38
CA ILE A 71 -2.72 -2.31 18.58
C ILE A 71 -3.08 -2.33 20.07
N SER A 72 -4.36 -2.08 20.36
CA SER A 72 -4.95 -2.08 21.69
C SER A 72 -6.38 -2.63 21.62
N LYS A 73 -7.01 -2.85 22.77
CA LYS A 73 -8.41 -3.31 22.85
C LYS A 73 -9.41 -2.35 22.18
N GLU A 74 -9.02 -1.10 21.95
CA GLU A 74 -9.91 -0.11 21.33
C GLU A 74 -9.86 -0.12 19.80
N ASN A 75 -8.78 -0.62 19.19
CA ASN A 75 -8.59 -0.61 17.74
C ASN A 75 -8.32 -1.99 17.12
N ASP A 76 -8.21 -3.04 17.93
CA ASP A 76 -7.89 -4.40 17.50
C ASP A 76 -8.76 -4.88 16.35
N LYS A 77 -10.09 -4.74 16.46
CA LYS A 77 -11.03 -5.11 15.41
C LYS A 77 -10.70 -4.43 14.08
N THR A 78 -10.49 -3.11 14.10
CA THR A 78 -10.14 -2.36 12.87
C THR A 78 -8.81 -2.82 12.29
N CYS A 79 -7.83 -3.10 13.14
CA CYS A 79 -6.52 -3.60 12.73
C CYS A 79 -6.63 -5.00 12.10
N PHE A 80 -7.34 -5.94 12.74
CA PHE A 80 -7.50 -7.31 12.25
C PHE A 80 -8.39 -7.39 11.01
N ASP A 81 -9.46 -6.59 10.92
CA ASP A 81 -10.29 -6.47 9.72
C ASP A 81 -9.43 -5.99 8.53
N PHE A 82 -8.56 -5.01 8.76
CA PHE A 82 -7.63 -4.54 7.73
C PHE A 82 -6.58 -5.59 7.36
N LEU A 83 -5.99 -6.30 8.34
CA LEU A 83 -5.04 -7.38 8.08
C LEU A 83 -5.67 -8.48 7.22
N HIS A 84 -6.90 -8.89 7.54
CA HIS A 84 -7.63 -9.87 6.75
C HIS A 84 -7.89 -9.37 5.32
N LYS A 85 -8.29 -8.10 5.15
CA LYS A 85 -8.42 -7.48 3.82
C LYS A 85 -7.10 -7.54 3.05
N ALA A 86 -5.99 -7.18 3.68
CA ALA A 86 -4.68 -7.17 3.03
C ALA A 86 -4.19 -8.58 2.67
N GLU A 87 -4.43 -9.56 3.55
CA GLU A 87 -4.17 -10.98 3.30
C GLU A 87 -4.95 -11.48 2.07
N LEU A 88 -6.27 -11.26 2.04
CA LEU A 88 -7.11 -11.61 0.89
C LEU A 88 -6.63 -10.95 -0.40
N TYR A 89 -6.23 -9.68 -0.33
CA TYR A 89 -5.67 -8.97 -1.48
C TYR A 89 -4.40 -9.64 -2.00
N ASN A 90 -3.46 -9.96 -1.10
CA ASN A 90 -2.20 -10.62 -1.46
C ASN A 90 -2.41 -12.00 -2.07
N HIS A 91 -3.34 -12.81 -1.53
CA HIS A 91 -3.65 -14.13 -2.09
C HIS A 91 -4.23 -14.05 -3.50
N ASN A 92 -4.97 -12.97 -3.81
CA ASN A 92 -5.60 -12.77 -5.12
C ASN A 92 -4.70 -12.01 -6.12
N LEU A 93 -3.51 -11.56 -5.70
CA LEU A 93 -2.61 -10.81 -6.56
C LEU A 93 -1.96 -11.73 -7.61
N LYS A 94 -1.95 -11.28 -8.87
CA LYS A 94 -1.48 -12.04 -10.04
C LYS A 94 -0.51 -11.21 -10.86
N GLU A 95 0.40 -11.87 -11.57
CA GLU A 95 1.37 -11.19 -12.44
C GLU A 95 0.70 -10.46 -13.62
N SER A 96 -0.45 -10.96 -14.05
CA SER A 96 -1.30 -10.34 -15.08
C SER A 96 -2.75 -10.76 -14.87
N ARG A 97 -3.68 -10.15 -15.62
CA ARG A 97 -5.14 -10.37 -15.46
C ARG A 97 -5.54 -11.86 -15.41
N ASN A 98 -4.86 -12.71 -16.17
CA ASN A 98 -5.07 -14.17 -16.20
C ASN A 98 -3.78 -14.95 -15.88
N GLY A 99 -2.78 -14.28 -15.29
CA GLY A 99 -1.51 -14.89 -14.92
C GLY A 99 -1.60 -15.73 -13.65
N PRO A 100 -0.52 -16.43 -13.31
CA PRO A 100 -0.43 -17.15 -12.04
C PRO A 100 -0.51 -16.18 -10.85
N SER A 101 -0.88 -16.73 -9.70
CA SER A 101 -0.75 -16.02 -8.43
C SER A 101 0.72 -15.75 -8.14
N ILE A 102 1.03 -14.55 -7.64
CA ILE A 102 2.40 -14.19 -7.28
C ILE A 102 2.98 -15.03 -6.11
N LEU A 103 2.12 -15.76 -5.39
CA LEU A 103 2.52 -16.65 -4.30
C LEU A 103 2.81 -18.08 -4.78
N GLN A 104 2.53 -18.38 -6.05
CA GLN A 104 2.82 -19.65 -6.71
C GLN A 104 3.97 -19.54 -7.72
N SER A 105 4.44 -18.31 -7.97
CA SER A 105 5.55 -17.97 -8.87
C SER A 105 6.92 -18.39 -8.35
#